data_AF-A0A7J6L8Y7-F1
#
_entry.id   AF-A0A7J6L8Y7-F1
#
_cell.length_a   1.000
_cell.length_b   1.000
_cell.length_c   1.000
_cell.angle_alpha   90.00
_cell.angle_beta   90.00
_cell.angle_gamma   90.00
#
_symmetry.space_group_name_H-M   'P 1'
#
loop_
_entity.id
_entity.type
_entity.pdbx_description
1 polymer ?
#
loop_
_entity_poly.entity_id
_entity_poly.type
_entity_poly.pdbx_seq_one_letter_code
_entity_poly.pdbx_strand_id
1 'polypeptide(L)'
;MSSPVPTPKLTLEQSREAIQVVISKVREPANRKRFEGIVTELEKEQDPVAKMQKRMTVLLPAVQEVLGDAIKHYGFETDSQSIMNGVMQLQAFSVTDPVVANGMNKVMRAMGGDFSAILEEDDDECEEVE
;
A
#
# COMPACT_ATOMS: atom_id res chain seq x y z
N MET A 1 -15.36 -13.37 29.83
CA MET A 1 -15.95 -13.36 28.48
C MET A 1 -15.54 -12.05 27.84
N SER A 2 -14.60 -12.05 26.89
CA SER A 2 -14.16 -10.82 26.24
C SER A 2 -15.06 -10.55 25.04
N SER A 3 -15.76 -9.42 25.06
CA SER A 3 -16.54 -8.91 23.92
C SER A 3 -15.63 -8.80 22.69
N PRO A 4 -16.10 -9.16 21.49
CA PRO A 4 -15.31 -8.93 20.28
C PRO A 4 -15.03 -7.43 20.16
N VAL A 5 -13.75 -7.07 20.09
CA VAL A 5 -13.34 -5.69 19.84
C VAL A 5 -13.96 -5.29 18.50
N PRO A 6 -14.77 -4.22 18.43
CA PRO A 6 -15.41 -3.83 17.18
C PRO A 6 -14.32 -3.49 16.16
N THR A 7 -14.35 -4.18 15.01
CA THR A 7 -13.40 -3.93 13.93
C THR A 7 -13.54 -2.48 13.48
N PRO A 8 -12.43 -1.70 13.45
CA PRO A 8 -12.46 -0.31 13.01
C PRO A 8 -13.01 -0.21 11.58
N LYS A 9 -13.77 0.85 11.31
CA LYS A 9 -14.34 1.11 9.99
C LYS A 9 -13.90 2.48 9.49
N LEU A 10 -13.20 2.49 8.36
CA LEU A 10 -12.85 3.70 7.66
C LEU A 10 -14.12 4.31 7.05
N THR A 11 -14.25 5.62 7.15
CA THR A 11 -15.14 6.40 6.28
C THR A 11 -14.50 6.58 4.90
N LEU A 12 -15.26 7.09 3.94
CA LEU A 12 -14.73 7.44 2.63
C LEU A 12 -13.61 8.50 2.72
N GLU A 13 -13.81 9.55 3.51
CA GLU A 13 -12.77 10.57 3.76
C GLU A 13 -11.52 9.96 4.38
N GLN A 14 -11.67 9.15 5.43
CA GLN A 14 -10.54 8.48 6.06
C GLN A 14 -9.82 7.53 5.11
N SER A 15 -10.53 6.92 4.16
CA SER A 15 -9.93 6.06 3.14
C SER A 15 -9.10 6.85 2.13
N ARG A 16 -9.56 8.04 1.74
CA ARG A 16 -8.80 8.98 0.91
C ARG A 16 -7.57 9.50 1.63
N GLU A 17 -7.69 9.85 2.91
CA GLU A 17 -6.54 10.28 3.72
C GLU A 17 -5.56 9.13 3.93
N ALA A 18 -6.04 7.95 4.30
CA ALA A 18 -5.21 6.77 4.52
C ALA A 18 -4.40 6.42 3.27
N ILE A 19 -5.02 6.43 2.08
CA ILE A 19 -4.28 6.11 0.85
C ILE A 19 -3.19 7.13 0.54
N GLN A 20 -3.42 8.42 0.82
CA GLN A 20 -2.42 9.48 0.67
C GLN A 20 -1.25 9.32 1.64
N VAL A 21 -1.53 8.91 2.89
CA VAL A 21 -0.50 8.59 3.88
C VAL A 21 0.33 7.38 3.41
N VAL A 22 -0.31 6.33 2.90
CA VAL A 22 0.39 5.16 2.34
C VAL A 22 1.29 5.57 1.18
N ILE A 23 0.79 6.35 0.22
CA ILE A 23 1.60 6.84 -0.92
C ILE A 23 2.80 7.63 -0.40
N SER A 24 2.59 8.54 0.56
CA SER A 24 3.67 9.32 1.18
C SER A 24 4.71 8.43 1.86
N LYS A 25 4.29 7.38 2.56
CA LYS A 25 5.18 6.40 3.19
C LYS A 25 5.96 5.60 2.16
N VAL A 26 5.32 5.16 1.09
CA VAL A 26 6.00 4.48 -0.03
C VAL A 26 7.00 5.42 -0.70
N ARG A 27 6.71 6.73 -0.75
CA ARG A 27 7.64 7.76 -1.25
C ARG A 27 8.85 8.01 -0.34
N GLU A 28 8.87 7.53 0.89
CA GLU A 28 10.04 7.70 1.75
C GLU A 28 11.24 6.95 1.13
N PRO A 29 12.42 7.60 0.97
CA PRO A 29 13.57 7.00 0.31
C PRO A 29 14.02 5.67 0.92
N ALA A 30 13.85 5.51 2.24
CA ALA A 30 14.14 4.27 2.95
C ALA A 30 13.21 3.13 2.51
N ASN A 31 11.92 3.39 2.40
CA ASN A 31 10.93 2.40 1.98
C ASN A 31 11.08 2.07 0.49
N ARG A 32 11.31 3.07 -0.37
CA ARG A 32 11.60 2.83 -1.80
C ARG A 32 12.78 1.89 -1.99
N LYS A 33 13.95 2.25 -1.42
CA LYS A 33 15.16 1.42 -1.53
C LYS A 33 14.95 0.01 -0.98
N ARG A 34 14.19 -0.13 0.11
CA ARG A 34 13.83 -1.42 0.69
C ARG A 34 13.01 -2.25 -0.29
N PHE A 35 11.94 -1.70 -0.84
CA PHE A 35 11.06 -2.40 -1.77
C PHE A 35 11.73 -2.70 -3.11
N GLU A 36 12.47 -1.75 -3.69
CA GLU A 36 13.29 -1.96 -4.90
C GLU A 36 14.29 -3.11 -4.71
N GLY A 37 14.97 -3.15 -3.56
CA GLY A 37 15.90 -4.23 -3.22
C GLY A 37 15.19 -5.58 -3.15
N ILE A 38 14.04 -5.65 -2.48
CA ILE A 38 13.25 -6.89 -2.38
C ILE A 38 12.79 -7.36 -3.76
N VAL A 39 12.29 -6.45 -4.60
CA VAL A 39 11.79 -6.80 -5.94
C VAL A 39 12.93 -7.22 -6.85
N THR A 40 14.06 -6.53 -6.82
CA THR A 40 15.27 -6.90 -7.58
C THR A 40 15.71 -8.32 -7.23
N GLU A 41 15.72 -8.69 -5.94
CA GLU A 41 16.06 -10.05 -5.51
C GLU A 41 15.00 -11.09 -5.91
N LEU A 42 13.73 -10.70 -5.97
CA LEU A 42 12.64 -11.55 -6.47
C LEU A 42 12.72 -11.77 -7.98
N GLU A 43 13.18 -10.79 -8.75
CA GLU A 43 13.31 -10.89 -10.20
C GLU A 43 14.46 -11.78 -10.63
N LYS A 44 15.53 -11.85 -9.84
CA LYS A 44 16.63 -12.81 -10.02
C LYS A 44 16.22 -14.26 -9.78
N GLU A 45 15.11 -14.48 -9.07
CA GLU A 45 14.61 -15.81 -8.79
C GLU A 45 13.94 -16.42 -10.02
N GLN A 46 14.51 -17.51 -10.53
CA GLN A 46 14.03 -18.21 -11.73
C GLN A 46 12.99 -19.28 -11.39
N ASP A 47 13.03 -19.83 -10.17
CA ASP A 47 12.03 -20.79 -9.72
C ASP A 47 10.73 -20.05 -9.34
N PRO A 48 9.60 -20.30 -10.02
CA PRO A 48 8.34 -19.63 -9.73
C PRO A 48 7.82 -19.91 -8.32
N VAL A 49 8.09 -21.09 -7.75
CA VAL A 49 7.70 -21.45 -6.38
C VAL A 49 8.55 -20.70 -5.38
N ALA A 50 9.87 -20.65 -5.57
CA ALA A 50 10.76 -19.89 -4.69
C ALA A 50 10.47 -18.38 -4.75
N LYS A 51 10.16 -17.85 -5.94
CA LYS A 51 9.76 -16.46 -6.14
C LYS A 51 8.45 -16.15 -5.42
N MET A 52 7.46 -17.03 -5.52
CA MET A 52 6.19 -16.90 -4.81
C MET A 52 6.40 -16.95 -3.29
N GLN A 53 7.26 -17.87 -2.81
CA GLN A 53 7.57 -17.97 -1.39
C GLN A 53 8.22 -16.70 -0.86
N LYS A 54 9.24 -16.17 -1.53
CA LYS A 54 9.89 -14.90 -1.16
C LYS A 54 8.93 -13.70 -1.21
N ARG A 55 7.99 -13.67 -2.16
CA ARG A 55 6.92 -12.64 -2.19
C ARG A 55 6.09 -12.69 -0.91
N MET A 56 5.69 -13.88 -0.46
CA MET A 56 4.87 -14.06 0.73
C MET A 56 5.63 -13.82 2.04
N THR A 57 6.92 -14.16 2.09
CA THR A 57 7.71 -14.09 3.33
C THR A 57 8.51 -12.81 3.51
N VAL A 58 8.78 -12.06 2.43
CA VAL A 58 9.62 -10.84 2.49
C VAL A 58 8.85 -9.61 2.02
N LEU A 59 8.29 -9.66 0.81
CA LEU A 59 7.63 -8.49 0.22
C LEU A 59 6.34 -8.16 0.96
N LEU A 60 5.48 -9.16 1.18
CA LEU A 60 4.18 -8.96 1.81
C LEU A 60 4.28 -8.42 3.25
N PRO A 61 5.19 -8.90 4.13
CA PRO A 61 5.39 -8.29 5.44
C PRO A 61 5.91 -6.85 5.38
N ALA A 62 6.83 -6.53 4.47
CA ALA A 62 7.33 -5.16 4.31
C ALA A 62 6.22 -4.20 3.86
N VAL A 63 5.34 -4.69 2.99
CA VAL A 63 4.12 -3.99 2.55
C VAL A 63 3.16 -3.77 3.71
N GLN A 64 2.90 -4.82 4.49
CA GLN A 64 2.00 -4.77 5.64
C GLN A 64 2.49 -3.77 6.69
N GLU A 65 3.80 -3.67 6.91
CA GLU A 65 4.39 -2.71 7.85
C GLU A 65 4.04 -1.26 7.47
N VAL A 66 4.22 -0.89 6.19
CA VAL A 66 3.89 0.45 5.69
C VAL A 66 2.39 0.73 5.74
N LEU A 67 1.57 -0.25 5.34
CA LEU A 67 0.10 -0.11 5.39
C LEU A 67 -0.40 -0.01 6.83
N GLY A 68 0.14 -0.82 7.74
CA GLY A 68 -0.19 -0.85 9.16
C GLY A 68 0.09 0.48 9.83
N ASP A 69 1.26 1.07 9.59
CA ASP A 69 1.58 2.39 10.11
C ASP A 69 0.62 3.48 9.61
N ALA A 70 0.20 3.40 8.35
CA ALA A 70 -0.74 4.36 7.77
C ALA A 70 -2.15 4.24 8.37
N ILE A 71 -2.63 3.02 8.64
CA ILE A 71 -3.99 2.81 9.13
C ILE A 71 -4.10 2.84 10.66
N LYS A 72 -2.98 2.74 11.39
CA LYS A 72 -2.93 2.70 12.86
C LYS A 72 -3.66 3.88 13.52
N HIS A 73 -3.57 5.06 12.89
CA HIS A 73 -4.21 6.28 13.39
C HIS A 73 -5.76 6.24 13.33
N TYR A 74 -6.34 5.35 12.52
CA TYR A 74 -7.79 5.17 12.40
C TYR A 74 -8.35 4.05 13.29
N GLY A 75 -7.57 3.62 14.29
CA GLY A 75 -7.98 2.61 15.27
C GLY A 75 -7.67 1.18 14.87
N PHE A 76 -7.05 0.96 13.70
CA PHE A 76 -6.53 -0.35 13.32
C PHE A 76 -5.28 -0.68 14.14
N GLU A 77 -5.12 -1.96 14.43
CA GLU A 77 -3.92 -2.50 15.03
C GLU A 77 -2.91 -2.84 13.93
N THR A 78 -1.64 -2.99 14.30
CA THR A 78 -0.57 -3.32 13.34
C THR A 78 -0.40 -4.83 13.14
N ASP A 79 -1.34 -5.65 13.61
CA ASP A 79 -1.36 -7.07 13.30
C ASP A 79 -1.87 -7.34 11.88
N SER A 80 -1.47 -8.47 11.30
CA SER A 80 -1.80 -8.80 9.92
C SER A 80 -3.31 -8.89 9.63
N GLN A 81 -4.13 -9.25 10.62
CA GLN A 81 -5.58 -9.35 10.43
C GLN A 81 -6.21 -7.95 10.39
N SER A 82 -5.80 -7.04 11.26
CA SER A 82 -6.27 -5.66 11.28
C SER A 82 -5.81 -4.89 10.03
N ILE A 83 -4.57 -5.11 9.60
CA ILE A 83 -4.04 -4.58 8.33
C ILE A 83 -4.84 -5.07 7.13
N MET A 84 -5.08 -6.39 7.03
CA MET A 84 -5.90 -6.94 5.94
C MET A 84 -7.33 -6.38 5.96
N ASN A 85 -7.93 -6.19 7.13
CA ASN A 85 -9.24 -5.57 7.25
C ASN A 85 -9.24 -4.12 6.74
N GLY A 86 -8.22 -3.33 7.05
CA GLY A 86 -8.05 -1.96 6.54
C GLY A 86 -7.90 -1.95 5.01
N VAL A 87 -7.02 -2.80 4.47
CA VAL A 87 -6.83 -2.94 3.01
C VAL A 87 -8.13 -3.34 2.31
N MET A 88 -8.89 -4.27 2.88
CA MET A 88 -10.18 -4.70 2.33
C MET A 88 -11.19 -3.55 2.29
N GLN A 89 -11.20 -2.68 3.30
CA GLN A 89 -12.06 -1.50 3.31
C GLN A 89 -11.61 -0.47 2.26
N LEU A 90 -10.31 -0.20 2.13
CA LEU A 90 -9.77 0.63 1.05
C LEU A 90 -10.15 0.08 -0.32
N GLN A 91 -10.05 -1.23 -0.52
CA GLN A 91 -10.47 -1.89 -1.75
C GLN A 91 -11.99 -1.76 -1.98
N ALA A 92 -12.82 -1.86 -0.94
CA ALA A 92 -14.26 -1.64 -1.07
C ALA A 92 -14.58 -0.20 -1.53
N PHE A 93 -13.90 0.81 -0.94
CA PHE A 93 -14.05 2.20 -1.38
C PHE A 93 -13.47 2.46 -2.77
N SER A 94 -12.43 1.71 -3.20
CA SER A 94 -11.88 1.83 -4.55
C SER A 94 -12.88 1.52 -5.67
N VAL A 95 -13.95 0.79 -5.38
CA VAL A 95 -15.00 0.48 -6.37
C VAL A 95 -15.88 1.70 -6.65
N THR A 96 -16.06 2.57 -5.65
CA THR A 96 -16.99 3.71 -5.71
C THR A 96 -16.29 5.07 -5.66
N ASP A 97 -15.00 5.10 -5.38
CA ASP A 97 -14.20 6.31 -5.27
C ASP A 97 -12.93 6.26 -6.15
N PRO A 98 -12.83 7.12 -7.17
CA PRO A 98 -11.71 7.11 -8.11
C PRO A 98 -10.39 7.55 -7.47
N VAL A 99 -10.41 8.36 -6.41
CA VAL A 99 -9.19 8.80 -5.71
C VAL A 99 -8.58 7.63 -4.96
N VAL A 100 -9.39 6.89 -4.21
CA VAL A 100 -8.97 5.66 -3.53
C VAL A 100 -8.56 4.59 -4.54
N ALA A 101 -9.29 4.45 -5.65
CA ALA A 101 -8.94 3.51 -6.72
C ALA A 101 -7.58 3.80 -7.34
N ASN A 102 -7.33 5.06 -7.70
CA ASN A 102 -6.06 5.47 -8.28
C ASN A 102 -4.92 5.26 -7.26
N GLY A 103 -5.10 5.73 -6.03
CA GLY A 103 -4.11 5.56 -4.97
C GLY A 103 -3.79 4.08 -4.68
N MET A 104 -4.80 3.21 -4.60
CA MET A 104 -4.61 1.77 -4.42
C MET A 104 -3.85 1.14 -5.59
N ASN A 105 -4.14 1.53 -6.83
CA ASN A 105 -3.39 1.05 -8.00
C ASN A 105 -1.91 1.46 -7.92
N LYS A 106 -1.62 2.71 -7.58
CA LYS A 106 -0.24 3.21 -7.42
C LYS A 106 0.52 2.45 -6.35
N VAL A 107 -0.10 2.30 -5.18
CA VAL A 107 0.48 1.56 -4.07
C VAL A 107 0.73 0.11 -4.49
N MET A 108 -0.22 -0.57 -5.15
CA MET A 108 -0.04 -1.94 -5.65
C MET A 108 1.09 -2.06 -6.67
N ARG A 109 1.24 -1.10 -7.60
CA ARG A 109 2.35 -1.07 -8.57
C ARG A 109 3.69 -0.89 -7.88
N ALA A 110 3.79 0.07 -6.97
CA ALA A 110 5.02 0.33 -6.22
C ALA A 110 5.42 -0.84 -5.32
N MET A 111 4.44 -1.52 -4.72
CA MET A 111 4.66 -2.76 -3.98
C MET A 111 5.08 -3.92 -4.89
N GLY A 112 4.73 -3.86 -6.18
CA GLY A 112 5.27 -4.73 -7.22
C GLY A 112 6.67 -4.33 -7.72
N GLY A 113 7.23 -3.23 -7.23
CA GLY A 113 8.53 -2.65 -7.63
C GLY A 113 8.44 -1.60 -8.72
N ASP A 114 7.23 -1.29 -9.20
CA ASP A 114 6.99 -0.25 -10.18
C ASP A 114 6.60 1.06 -9.49
N PHE A 115 7.61 1.89 -9.19
CA PHE A 115 7.42 3.18 -8.53
C PHE A 115 7.05 4.33 -9.48
N SER A 116 7.01 4.07 -10.81
CA SER A 116 6.73 5.09 -11.83
C SER A 116 5.43 5.85 -11.52
N ALA A 117 4.35 5.10 -11.28
CA ALA A 117 3.04 5.63 -10.94
C ALA A 117 2.96 6.45 -9.63
N ILE A 118 3.95 6.33 -8.74
CA ILE A 118 4.05 7.14 -7.51
C ILE A 118 5.01 8.33 -7.70
N LEU A 119 5.93 8.25 -8.65
CA LEU A 119 7.00 9.22 -8.90
C LEU A 119 6.64 10.24 -9.99
N GLU A 120 5.88 9.84 -11.00
CA GLU A 120 5.59 10.68 -12.19
C GLU A 120 4.52 11.76 -11.93
N GLU A 121 3.76 11.67 -10.83
CA GLU A 121 2.68 12.63 -10.55
C GLU A 121 3.11 14.03 -10.07
N ASP A 122 4.40 14.33 -10.04
CA ASP A 122 4.87 15.72 -9.88
C ASP A 122 5.05 16.42 -11.26
N ASP A 123 4.88 15.72 -12.41
CA ASP A 123 4.99 16.29 -13.76
C ASP A 123 3.64 16.54 -14.48
N ASP A 124 2.51 16.01 -13.99
CA ASP A 124 1.17 16.23 -14.60
C ASP A 124 0.43 17.50 -14.11
N GLU A 125 1.12 18.42 -13.42
CA GLU A 125 0.67 19.81 -13.19
C GLU A 125 1.63 20.82 -13.87
N CYS A 126 1.98 20.62 -15.15
CA CYS A 126 2.62 21.63 -15.99
C CYS A 126 2.32 21.42 -17.50
N GLU A 127 1.05 21.43 -17.90
CA GLU A 127 0.69 21.94 -19.24
C GLU A 127 -0.22 23.16 -19.07
N GLU A 128 0.37 24.26 -18.61
CA GLU A 128 -0.07 25.59 -19.05
C GLU A 128 0.91 26.01 -20.16
N VAL A 129 0.45 26.04 -21.41
CA VAL A 129 0.87 26.80 -22.62
C VAL A 129 0.48 25.96 -23.86
N GLU A 130 -0.25 26.42 -24.87
CA GLU A 130 -0.46 27.75 -25.48
C GLU A 130 -1.92 28.00 -25.90
#